data_AF-A0A1I0F0N7-F1
#
_entry.id   AF-A0A1I0F0N7-F1
#
_cell.length_a   1.000
_cell.length_b   1.000
_cell.length_c   1.000
_cell.angle_alpha   90.00
_cell.angle_beta   90.00
_cell.angle_gamma   90.00
#
_symmetry.space_group_name_H-M   'P 1'
#
loop_
_entity.id
_entity.type
_entity.pdbx_description
1 polymer ?
#
loop_
_entity_poly.entity_id
_entity_poly.type
_entity_poly.pdbx_seq_one_letter_code
_entity_poly.pdbx_strand_id
1 'polypeptide(L)'
;MYHTIARTYQTFQYLLENFPINNNPLELRIKPLLYESNHVLYQILLILHQPQPNLHQLKQLFSILYRDDEALEPLVRAWGRASLWMEVTPSNIVQHRLDLYQNIQKYLKRLVPYIKGIYGEEDARYIVPPLYRRKVGADY
;
A
#
# COMPACT_ATOMS: atom_id res chain seq x y z
N MET A 1 -7.17 -3.69 -13.17
CA MET A 1 -6.24 -2.66 -12.71
C MET A 1 -6.96 -1.47 -12.05
N TYR A 2 -7.70 -0.66 -12.80
CA TYR A 2 -8.37 0.55 -12.29
C TYR A 2 -9.18 0.32 -11.00
N HIS A 3 -10.11 -0.63 -11.00
CA HIS A 3 -10.91 -0.95 -9.80
C HIS A 3 -10.07 -1.35 -8.58
N THR A 4 -8.96 -2.07 -8.80
CA THR A 4 -8.03 -2.43 -7.71
C THR A 4 -7.35 -1.20 -7.13
N ILE A 5 -6.91 -0.27 -7.97
CA ILE A 5 -6.34 1.02 -7.52
C ILE A 5 -7.39 1.84 -6.79
N ALA A 6 -8.59 1.98 -7.34
CA ALA A 6 -9.67 2.77 -6.75
C ALA A 6 -10.06 2.23 -5.36
N ARG A 7 -10.16 0.91 -5.23
CA ARG A 7 -10.44 0.26 -3.94
C ARG A 7 -9.29 0.46 -2.93
N THR A 8 -8.04 0.40 -3.41
CA THR A 8 -6.86 0.67 -2.56
C THR A 8 -6.89 2.12 -2.08
N TYR A 9 -7.14 3.07 -2.97
CA TYR A 9 -7.30 4.50 -2.67
C TYR A 9 -8.38 4.75 -1.62
N GLN A 10 -9.58 4.18 -1.79
CA GLN A 10 -10.65 4.27 -0.78
C GLN A 10 -10.23 3.71 0.58
N THR A 11 -9.44 2.64 0.60
CA THR A 11 -8.91 2.07 1.86
C THR A 11 -7.95 3.04 2.54
N PHE A 12 -7.05 3.69 1.78
CA PHE A 12 -6.16 4.71 2.32
C PHE A 12 -6.89 5.96 2.82
N GLN A 13 -7.91 6.43 2.10
CA GLN A 13 -8.79 7.52 2.55
C GLN A 13 -9.41 7.18 3.91
N TYR A 14 -10.02 6.00 4.03
CA TYR A 14 -10.60 5.55 5.31
C TYR A 14 -9.58 5.43 6.43
N LEU A 15 -8.36 4.97 6.14
CA LEU A 15 -7.28 4.95 7.13
C LEU A 15 -6.92 6.37 7.57
N LEU A 16 -6.71 7.30 6.63
CA LEU A 16 -6.31 8.69 6.91
C LEU A 16 -7.36 9.48 7.68
N GLU A 17 -8.64 9.34 7.35
CA GLU A 17 -9.75 10.03 8.04
C GLU A 17 -9.81 9.67 9.53
N ASN A 18 -9.29 8.51 9.92
CA ASN A 18 -9.39 7.97 11.27
C ASN A 18 -8.00 7.81 11.93
N PHE A 19 -7.01 8.60 11.49
CA PHE A 19 -5.64 8.54 11.98
C PHE A 19 -5.17 9.92 12.46
N PRO A 20 -4.38 10.04 13.55
CA PRO A 20 -3.84 8.98 14.43
C PRO A 20 -4.90 8.34 15.33
N ILE A 21 -4.58 7.16 15.88
CA ILE A 21 -5.46 6.41 16.78
C ILE A 21 -5.02 6.57 18.23
N ASN A 22 -3.72 6.35 18.50
CA ASN A 22 -3.14 6.38 19.85
C ASN A 22 -2.25 7.61 20.10
N ASN A 23 -2.00 8.44 19.09
CA ASN A 23 -1.02 9.53 19.09
C ASN A 23 0.39 9.08 19.54
N ASN A 24 0.79 7.87 19.20
CA ASN A 24 2.09 7.32 19.59
C ASN A 24 3.20 7.68 18.59
N PRO A 25 4.50 7.58 18.95
CA PRO A 25 5.60 7.93 18.06
C PRO A 25 5.66 7.15 16.74
N LEU A 26 5.09 5.94 16.69
CA LEU A 26 5.03 5.15 15.45
C LEU A 26 4.03 5.78 14.47
N GLU A 27 2.94 6.35 14.97
CA GLU A 27 1.95 7.01 14.14
C GLU A 27 2.51 8.27 13.47
N LEU A 28 3.43 8.98 14.11
CA LEU A 28 4.15 10.10 13.50
C LEU A 28 4.98 9.67 12.28
N ARG A 29 5.44 8.41 12.24
CA ARG A 29 6.20 7.84 11.12
C ARG A 29 5.29 7.21 10.05
N ILE A 30 4.17 6.63 10.46
CA ILE A 30 3.18 6.02 9.55
C ILE A 30 2.42 7.09 8.77
N LYS A 31 2.03 8.19 9.43
CA LYS A 31 1.24 9.27 8.83
C LYS A 31 1.79 9.76 7.48
N PRO A 32 3.06 10.19 7.35
CA PRO A 32 3.56 10.70 6.07
C PRO A 32 3.51 9.66 4.95
N LEU A 33 3.80 8.38 5.24
CA LEU A 33 3.74 7.31 4.25
C LEU A 33 2.30 7.04 3.78
N LEU A 34 1.31 7.13 4.68
CA LEU A 34 -0.10 7.03 4.29
C LEU A 34 -0.51 8.17 3.35
N TYR A 35 -0.07 9.41 3.64
CA TYR A 35 -0.36 10.55 2.77
C TYR A 35 0.32 10.44 1.41
N GLU A 36 1.59 10.05 1.36
CA GLU A 36 2.33 9.85 0.11
C GLU A 36 1.68 8.75 -0.74
N SER A 37 1.43 7.57 -0.17
CA SER A 37 0.73 6.47 -0.85
C SER A 37 -0.65 6.89 -1.35
N ASN A 38 -1.42 7.64 -0.55
CA ASN A 38 -2.72 8.13 -0.97
C ASN A 38 -2.63 9.11 -2.14
N HIS A 39 -1.68 10.04 -2.09
CA HIS A 39 -1.43 11.00 -3.17
C HIS A 39 -1.00 10.29 -4.46
N VAL A 40 -0.09 9.33 -4.35
CA VAL A 40 0.38 8.51 -5.47
C VAL A 40 -0.76 7.71 -6.08
N LEU A 41 -1.61 7.07 -5.27
CA LEU A 41 -2.80 6.36 -5.75
C LEU A 41 -3.76 7.27 -6.52
N TYR A 42 -3.98 8.50 -6.03
CA TYR A 42 -4.78 9.49 -6.74
C TYR A 42 -4.16 9.86 -8.09
N GLN A 43 -2.84 10.11 -8.14
CA GLN A 43 -2.15 10.41 -9.40
C GLN A 43 -2.21 9.23 -10.39
N ILE A 44 -2.07 7.99 -9.91
CA ILE A 44 -2.25 6.79 -10.73
C ILE A 44 -3.66 6.75 -11.32
N LEU A 45 -4.70 7.01 -10.51
CA LEU A 45 -6.08 7.07 -11.00
C LEU A 45 -6.25 8.12 -12.09
N LEU A 46 -5.68 9.31 -11.93
CA LEU A 46 -5.74 10.37 -12.95
C LEU A 46 -5.09 9.94 -14.26
N ILE A 47 -3.89 9.33 -14.20
CA ILE A 47 -3.19 8.85 -15.40
C ILE A 47 -3.97 7.74 -16.11
N LEU A 48 -4.58 6.83 -15.35
CA LEU A 48 -5.38 5.73 -15.92
C LEU A 48 -6.67 6.18 -16.61
N HIS A 49 -7.18 7.39 -16.33
CA HIS A 49 -8.32 7.97 -17.05
C HIS A 49 -7.94 8.70 -18.33
N GLN A 50 -6.66 8.94 -18.57
CA GLN A 50 -6.23 9.64 -19.78
C GLN A 50 -6.42 8.74 -21.01
N PRO A 51 -6.84 9.29 -22.17
CA PRO A 51 -6.93 8.52 -23.41
C PRO A 51 -5.60 7.89 -23.83
N GLN A 52 -4.49 8.53 -23.48
CA GLN A 52 -3.13 8.04 -23.69
C GLN A 52 -2.33 8.18 -22.38
N PRO A 53 -2.35 7.15 -21.51
CA PRO A 53 -1.66 7.20 -20.24
C PRO A 53 -0.14 7.35 -20.40
N ASN A 54 0.47 8.28 -19.65
CA ASN A 54 1.93 8.40 -19.58
C ASN A 54 2.52 7.20 -18.80
N LEU A 55 2.96 6.17 -19.54
CA LEU A 55 3.49 4.94 -18.95
C LEU A 55 4.80 5.16 -18.16
N HIS A 56 5.62 6.14 -18.54
CA HIS A 56 6.84 6.45 -17.79
C HIS A 56 6.50 7.03 -16.40
N GLN A 57 5.58 7.99 -16.35
CA GLN A 57 5.12 8.54 -15.08
C GLN A 57 4.41 7.48 -14.23
N LEU A 58 3.58 6.64 -14.86
CA LEU A 58 2.89 5.54 -14.19
C LEU A 58 3.87 4.53 -13.57
N LYS A 59 4.99 4.23 -14.25
CA LYS A 59 6.07 3.38 -13.74
C LYS A 59 6.65 3.94 -12.43
N GLN A 60 6.99 5.23 -12.42
CA GLN A 60 7.55 5.91 -11.25
C GLN A 60 6.57 5.91 -10.07
N LEU A 61 5.30 6.18 -10.32
CA LEU A 61 4.27 6.17 -9.27
C LEU A 61 4.09 4.78 -8.66
N PHE A 62 4.12 3.72 -9.47
CA PHE A 62 4.10 2.36 -8.91
C PHE A 62 5.32 2.06 -8.06
N SER A 63 6.52 2.46 -8.48
CA SER A 63 7.73 2.29 -7.68
C SER A 63 7.63 2.98 -6.32
N ILE A 64 7.07 4.20 -6.27
CA ILE A 64 6.82 4.92 -5.01
C ILE A 64 5.81 4.16 -4.15
N LEU A 65 4.67 3.76 -4.72
CA LEU A 65 3.63 3.05 -3.99
C LEU A 65 4.14 1.77 -3.31
N TYR A 66 4.94 0.97 -4.01
CA TYR A 66 5.52 -0.24 -3.44
C TYR A 66 6.59 0.03 -2.39
N ARG A 67 7.43 1.05 -2.60
CA ARG A 67 8.43 1.48 -1.62
C ARG A 67 7.77 1.90 -0.31
N ASP A 68 6.70 2.69 -0.40
CA ASP A 68 5.98 3.18 0.78
C ASP A 68 5.30 2.04 1.52
N ASP A 69 4.72 1.07 0.81
CA ASP A 69 4.16 -0.13 1.44
C ASP A 69 5.24 -0.97 2.16
N GLU A 70 6.41 -1.18 1.54
CA GLU A 70 7.53 -1.87 2.19
C GLU A 70 8.01 -1.14 3.46
N ALA A 71 7.97 0.19 3.47
CA ALA A 71 8.31 1.00 4.64
C ALA A 71 7.20 0.98 5.70
N LEU A 72 5.93 0.96 5.29
CA LEU A 72 4.76 0.90 6.17
C LEU A 72 4.68 -0.42 6.92
N GLU A 73 5.00 -1.53 6.25
CA GLU A 73 4.81 -2.87 6.77
C GLU A 73 5.42 -3.10 8.18
N PRO A 74 6.72 -2.86 8.43
CA PRO A 74 7.29 -3.07 9.75
C PRO A 74 6.76 -2.07 10.77
N LEU A 75 6.44 -0.84 10.36
CA LEU A 75 5.89 0.20 11.23
C LEU A 75 4.49 -0.15 11.70
N VAL A 76 3.62 -0.59 10.80
CA VAL A 76 2.24 -1.02 11.10
C VAL A 76 2.25 -2.24 12.00
N ARG A 77 3.13 -3.23 11.75
CA ARG A 77 3.27 -4.40 12.62
C ARG A 77 3.72 -4.01 14.02
N ALA A 78 4.70 -3.12 14.14
CA ALA A 78 5.16 -2.62 15.43
C ALA A 78 4.05 -1.82 16.14
N TRP A 79 3.33 -0.97 15.41
CA TRP A 79 2.21 -0.17 15.91
C TRP A 79 1.07 -1.04 16.43
N GLY A 80 0.70 -2.09 15.69
CA GLY A 80 -0.34 -3.04 16.12
C GLY A 80 0.01 -3.73 17.42
N ARG A 81 1.24 -4.26 17.53
CA ARG A 81 1.72 -4.91 18.78
C ARG A 81 1.73 -3.94 19.96
N ALA A 82 2.29 -2.73 19.76
CA ALA A 82 2.35 -1.72 20.81
C ALA A 82 0.93 -1.30 21.25
N SER A 83 0.03 -1.06 20.31
CA SER A 83 -1.34 -0.64 20.58
C SER A 83 -2.15 -1.69 21.34
N LEU A 84 -1.96 -2.97 21.01
CA LEU A 84 -2.59 -4.08 21.73
C LEU A 84 -2.03 -4.23 23.15
N TRP A 85 -0.71 -4.10 23.32
CA TRP A 85 -0.06 -4.26 24.62
C TRP A 85 -0.36 -3.10 25.58
N MET A 86 -0.44 -1.88 25.07
CA MET A 86 -0.72 -0.70 25.90
C MET A 86 -2.21 -0.58 26.28
N GLU A 87 -3.10 -1.33 25.62
CA GLU A 87 -4.56 -1.32 25.85
C GLU A 87 -5.23 0.08 25.80
N VAL A 88 -4.58 1.05 25.15
CA VAL A 88 -5.09 2.44 25.04
C VAL A 88 -6.24 2.56 24.05
N THR A 89 -6.28 1.69 23.03
CA THR A 89 -7.36 1.61 22.05
C THR A 89 -7.99 0.22 22.09
N PRO A 90 -9.33 0.12 21.98
CA PRO A 90 -10.03 -1.15 21.86
C PRO A 90 -9.40 -2.09 20.83
N SER A 91 -9.13 -3.33 21.23
CA SER A 91 -8.42 -4.31 20.41
C SER A 91 -9.09 -4.58 19.05
N ASN A 92 -10.42 -4.52 18.99
CA ASN A 92 -11.18 -4.63 17.75
C ASN A 92 -10.87 -3.51 16.75
N ILE A 93 -10.64 -2.28 17.21
CA ILE A 93 -10.26 -1.15 16.36
C ILE A 93 -8.84 -1.37 15.81
N VAL A 94 -7.90 -1.78 16.68
CA VAL A 94 -6.52 -2.08 16.27
C VAL A 94 -6.50 -3.20 15.24
N GLN A 95 -7.22 -4.30 15.51
CA GLN A 95 -7.29 -5.45 14.61
C GLN A 95 -7.92 -5.07 13.26
N HIS A 96 -9.02 -4.32 13.28
CA HIS A 96 -9.65 -3.86 12.04
C HIS A 96 -8.68 -3.07 11.15
N ARG A 97 -7.84 -2.20 11.74
CA ARG A 97 -6.82 -1.45 10.99
C ARG A 97 -5.75 -2.37 10.41
N LEU A 98 -5.25 -3.32 11.20
CA LEU A 98 -4.30 -4.33 10.71
C LEU A 98 -4.87 -5.13 9.54
N ASP A 99 -6.14 -5.49 9.59
CA ASP A 99 -6.83 -6.20 8.51
C ASP A 99 -6.93 -5.34 7.24
N LEU A 100 -7.17 -4.03 7.37
CA LEU A 100 -7.16 -3.10 6.24
C LEU A 100 -5.77 -2.99 5.59
N TYR A 101 -4.71 -2.90 6.39
CA TYR A 101 -3.34 -2.92 5.86
C TYR A 101 -3.02 -4.23 5.13
N GLN A 102 -3.43 -5.38 5.69
CA GLN A 102 -3.29 -6.66 4.99
C GLN A 102 -4.08 -6.69 3.67
N ASN A 103 -5.26 -6.07 3.63
CA ASN A 103 -6.05 -5.97 2.41
C ASN A 103 -5.38 -5.10 1.36
N ILE A 104 -4.73 -3.99 1.74
CA ILE A 104 -3.90 -3.18 0.83
C ILE A 104 -2.82 -4.06 0.19
N GLN A 105 -2.06 -4.82 0.97
CA GLN A 105 -1.03 -5.72 0.43
C GLN A 105 -1.61 -6.76 -0.55
N LYS A 106 -2.80 -7.31 -0.24
CA LYS A 106 -3.50 -8.22 -1.17
C LYS A 106 -3.88 -7.50 -2.46
N TYR A 107 -4.31 -6.24 -2.40
CA TYR A 107 -4.63 -5.46 -3.60
C TYR A 107 -3.38 -5.14 -4.41
N LEU A 108 -2.27 -4.76 -3.76
CA LEU A 108 -0.99 -4.55 -4.43
C LEU A 108 -0.49 -5.82 -5.13
N LYS A 109 -0.55 -6.99 -4.47
CA LYS A 109 -0.25 -8.29 -5.11
C LYS A 109 -1.08 -8.55 -6.36
N ARG A 110 -2.37 -8.16 -6.37
CA ARG A 110 -3.24 -8.29 -7.54
C ARG A 110 -2.87 -7.33 -8.68
N LEU A 111 -2.11 -6.27 -8.43
CA LEU A 111 -1.62 -5.35 -9.46
C LEU A 111 -0.43 -5.91 -10.23
N VAL A 112 0.33 -6.84 -9.64
CA VAL A 112 1.58 -7.36 -10.21
C VAL A 112 1.42 -7.90 -11.65
N PRO A 113 0.40 -8.74 -11.97
CA PRO A 113 0.19 -9.20 -13.35
C PRO A 113 -0.06 -8.05 -14.34
N TYR A 114 -0.77 -6.99 -13.92
CA TYR A 114 -1.02 -5.83 -14.78
C TYR A 114 0.26 -5.05 -15.06
N ILE A 115 1.09 -4.83 -14.03
CA ILE A 115 2.37 -4.13 -14.17
C ILE A 115 3.30 -4.92 -15.11
N LYS A 116 3.35 -6.25 -14.95
CA LYS A 116 4.09 -7.13 -15.86
C LYS A 116 3.55 -7.09 -17.29
N GLY A 117 2.23 -7.00 -17.47
CA GLY A 117 1.61 -6.88 -18.79
C GLY A 117 1.94 -5.56 -19.51
N ILE A 118 2.16 -4.47 -18.76
CA ILE A 118 2.46 -3.15 -19.33
C ILE A 118 3.95 -2.99 -19.66
N TYR A 119 4.83 -3.40 -18.74
CA TYR A 119 6.28 -3.12 -18.86
C TYR A 119 7.12 -4.34 -19.23
N GLY A 120 6.56 -5.56 -19.17
CA GLY A 120 7.31 -6.81 -19.28
C GLY A 120 7.90 -7.27 -17.94
N GLU A 121 8.31 -8.54 -17.89
CA GLU A 121 8.78 -9.20 -16.67
C GLU A 121 10.09 -8.58 -16.13
N GLU A 122 11.03 -8.27 -17.02
CA GLU A 122 12.33 -7.70 -16.64
C GLU A 122 12.16 -6.30 -16.03
N ASP A 123 11.39 -5.44 -16.68
CA ASP A 123 11.19 -4.07 -16.20
C ASP A 123 10.35 -4.01 -14.93
N ALA A 124 9.37 -4.91 -14.78
CA ALA A 124 8.56 -5.02 -13.58
C ALA A 124 9.39 -5.33 -12.33
N ARG A 125 10.59 -5.92 -12.46
CA ARG A 125 11.48 -6.19 -11.31
C ARG A 125 12.00 -4.94 -10.62
N TYR A 126 12.03 -3.82 -11.33
CA TYR A 126 12.45 -2.51 -10.83
C TYR A 126 11.29 -1.67 -10.28
N ILE A 127 10.06 -2.16 -10.45
CA ILE A 127 8.83 -1.51 -9.99
C ILE A 127 8.30 -2.24 -8.75
N VAL A 128 8.22 -3.56 -8.86
CA VAL A 128 7.59 -4.44 -7.86
C VAL A 128 8.70 -5.11 -7.03
N PRO A 129 8.69 -4.98 -5.71
CA PRO A 129 9.68 -5.62 -4.85
C PRO A 129 9.58 -7.15 -4.86
N PRO A 130 10.63 -7.87 -4.43
CA PRO A 130 10.64 -9.34 -4.44
C PRO A 130 9.48 -9.98 -3.64
N LEU A 131 9.08 -9.38 -2.51
CA LEU A 131 7.99 -9.85 -1.65
C LEU A 131 6.64 -9.99 -2.39
N TYR A 132 6.45 -9.17 -3.42
CA TYR A 132 5.24 -9.12 -4.24
C TYR A 132 5.33 -10.00 -5.50
N ARG A 133 6.54 -10.45 -5.87
CA ARG A 133 6.81 -11.25 -7.07
C ARG A 133 6.90 -12.75 -6.81
N ARG A 134 6.92 -13.20 -5.55
CA ARG A 134 6.98 -14.63 -5.21
C ARG A 134 5.77 -15.35 -5.81
N LYS A 135 6.04 -16.40 -6.61
CA LYS A 135 5.00 -17.37 -6.98
C LYS A 135 4.60 -18.12 -5.71
N VAL A 136 3.29 -18.31 -5.50
CA VAL A 136 2.78 -19.25 -4.50
C VAL A 136 3.44 -20.60 -4.80
N GLY A 137 4.30 -21.10 -3.90
CA GLY A 137 5.05 -22.35 -4.07
C GLY A 137 6.58 -22.25 -4.20
N ALA A 138 7.20 -21.08 -4.01
CA ALA A 138 8.65 -21.01 -3.74
C ALA A 138 8.87 -20.95 -2.21
N ASP A 139 8.50 -22.02 -1.54
CA ASP A 139 8.95 -22.34 -0.19
C ASP A 139 10.35 -22.96 -0.33
N TYR A 140 11.35 -22.33 0.27
CA TYR A 140 12.61 -22.97 0.63
C TYR A 140 12.56 -23.25 2.13
#